data_AF-A0A4Y1WYC4-F1
#
_entry.id   AF-A0A4Y1WYC4-F1
#
_cell.length_a   1.000
_cell.length_b   1.000
_cell.length_c   1.000
_cell.angle_alpha   90.00
_cell.angle_beta   90.00
_cell.angle_gamma   90.00
#
_symmetry.space_group_name_H-M   'P 1'
#
loop_
_entity.id
_entity.type
_entity.pdbx_description
1 polymer ?
#
loop_
_entity_poly.entity_id
_entity_poly.type
_entity_poly.pdbx_seq_one_letter_code
_entity_poly.pdbx_strand_id
1 'polypeptide(L)'
;MQPERICTLFFSPTGTSRKTATAVARGIAAPFAATADSTATDRATATADSSGSTDPANHAAEANRVAATPENGPIPVRALDLTHAAPRPETLSADTVAVFAAPVYGGRIPRTALERMEGIRGEGTPAVVIAVYGNRAFEKAAAELADFVRARGFVPVAAAAFVGEHSYSTERTPIAAGRPDGQDLAAAEAFGRAVRRKLAGQGPLPVDAARLKAPGTPLVPLLRFIRFVLAYRRRQKKHPVVLLPAGSADRCTHCGRCAAVCPTGAIARGDELRTDAARCIRCCACVKGCPVGARTFETPFAAALSRNFARRKPPVTLL
;
A
#
# COMPACT_ATOMS: atom_id res chain seq x y z
N MET A 1 17.20 15.95 -1.68
CA MET A 1 16.42 16.31 -0.48
C MET A 1 16.38 15.11 0.47
N GLN A 2 16.69 15.33 1.74
CA GLN A 2 16.46 14.36 2.80
C GLN A 2 15.16 14.74 3.53
N PRO A 3 14.11 13.90 3.53
CA PRO A 3 12.94 14.18 4.36
C PRO A 3 13.28 14.13 5.85
N GLU A 4 12.73 15.09 6.58
CA GLU A 4 12.78 15.19 8.04
C GLU A 4 11.62 14.43 8.70
N ARG A 5 10.53 14.20 7.95
CA ARG A 5 9.33 13.54 8.45
C ARG A 5 8.71 12.65 7.38
N ILE A 6 8.02 11.60 7.80
CA ILE A 6 7.18 10.77 6.93
C ILE A 6 5.75 10.79 7.47
N CYS A 7 4.79 11.04 6.60
CA CYS A 7 3.37 10.95 6.93
C CYS A 7 2.70 9.89 6.06
N THR A 8 2.24 8.79 6.66
CA THR A 8 1.43 7.80 5.96
C THR A 8 -0.04 8.21 6.03
N LEU A 9 -0.72 8.28 4.89
CA LEU A 9 -2.14 8.59 4.78
C LEU A 9 -2.84 7.43 4.10
N PHE A 10 -3.78 6.78 4.77
CA PHE A 10 -4.41 5.61 4.18
C PHE A 10 -5.91 5.50 4.46
N PHE A 11 -6.62 4.98 3.47
CA PHE A 11 -7.96 4.42 3.63
C PHE A 11 -7.83 2.90 3.55
N SER A 12 -8.16 2.17 4.62
CA SER A 12 -7.80 0.76 4.73
C SER A 12 -8.85 -0.09 5.47
N PRO A 13 -10.06 -0.29 4.90
CA PRO A 13 -11.15 -1.01 5.56
C PRO A 13 -10.78 -2.42 6.07
N THR A 14 -9.90 -3.14 5.37
CA THR A 14 -9.46 -4.50 5.75
C THR A 14 -8.02 -4.55 6.25
N GLY A 15 -7.39 -3.39 6.50
CA GLY A 15 -6.01 -3.31 7.01
C GLY A 15 -4.89 -3.49 5.96
N THR A 16 -5.18 -3.95 4.75
CA THR A 16 -4.20 -4.22 3.69
C THR A 16 -3.44 -2.96 3.27
N SER A 17 -4.12 -1.85 2.97
CA SER A 17 -3.48 -0.59 2.57
C SER A 17 -2.60 0.00 3.67
N ARG A 18 -3.03 -0.12 4.93
CA ARG A 18 -2.23 0.27 6.12
C ARG A 18 -0.91 -0.48 6.14
N LYS A 19 -0.95 -1.82 6.07
CA LYS A 19 0.25 -2.66 6.09
C LYS A 19 1.24 -2.28 4.99
N THR A 20 0.74 -2.08 3.77
CA THR A 20 1.58 -1.67 2.63
C THR A 20 2.18 -0.28 2.83
N ALA A 21 1.39 0.72 3.24
CA ALA A 21 1.89 2.08 3.49
C ALA A 21 2.96 2.09 4.59
N THR A 22 2.75 1.34 5.67
CA THR A 22 3.72 1.19 6.75
C THR A 22 5.02 0.56 6.26
N ALA A 23 4.96 -0.49 5.44
CA ALA A 23 6.14 -1.12 4.86
C ALA A 23 6.93 -0.16 3.95
N VAL A 24 6.24 0.58 3.07
CA VAL A 24 6.90 1.63 2.25
C VAL A 24 7.55 2.70 3.13
N ALA A 25 6.85 3.18 4.16
CA ALA A 25 7.39 4.18 5.09
C ALA A 25 8.62 3.67 5.85
N ARG A 26 8.65 2.41 6.29
CA ARG A 26 9.84 1.78 6.89
C ARG A 26 11.01 1.77 5.91
N GLY A 27 10.75 1.47 4.64
CA GLY A 27 11.76 1.54 3.58
C GLY A 27 12.33 2.95 3.39
N ILE A 28 11.47 3.98 3.45
CA ILE A 28 11.90 5.39 3.31
C ILE A 28 12.70 5.84 4.53
N ALA A 29 12.29 5.41 5.73
CA ALA A 29 12.93 5.73 7.00
C ALA A 29 14.24 4.99 7.26
N ALA A 30 14.53 3.93 6.48
CA ALA A 30 15.73 3.14 6.65
C ALA A 30 16.99 3.96 6.36
N PRO A 31 18.08 3.77 7.13
CA PRO A 31 19.35 4.44 6.86
C PRO A 31 19.88 4.02 5.48
N PHE A 32 20.69 4.88 4.86
CA PHE A 32 21.47 4.46 3.70
C PHE A 32 22.42 3.35 4.15
N ALA A 33 22.47 2.24 3.40
CA ALA A 33 23.49 1.24 3.64
C ALA A 33 24.85 1.92 3.49
N ALA A 34 25.71 1.80 4.52
CA ALA A 34 27.09 2.20 4.39
C ALA A 34 27.67 1.48 3.17
N THR A 35 28.21 2.23 2.23
CA THR A 35 28.98 1.66 1.13
C THR A 35 30.13 0.89 1.76
N ALA A 36 30.06 -0.44 1.76
CA ALA A 36 31.22 -1.26 2.08
C ALA A 36 32.24 -0.97 0.97
N ASP A 37 33.29 -0.23 1.29
CA ASP A 37 34.45 -0.04 0.43
C ASP A 37 35.00 -1.42 0.08
N SER A 38 34.82 -1.83 -1.17
CA SER A 38 35.52 -2.98 -1.73
C SER A 38 36.93 -2.55 -2.12
N THR A 39 37.79 -2.35 -1.14
CA THR A 39 39.25 -2.45 -1.34
C THR A 39 39.72 -3.75 -0.70
N ALA A 40 39.32 -4.87 -1.30
CA ALA A 40 40.01 -6.14 -1.11
C ALA A 40 40.94 -6.31 -2.29
N THR A 41 42.15 -5.78 -2.13
CA THR A 41 43.27 -5.92 -3.05
C THR A 41 43.64 -7.39 -3.17
N ASP A 42 43.73 -7.87 -4.41
CA ASP A 42 44.51 -9.05 -4.78
C ASP A 42 45.88 -9.04 -4.11
N ARG A 43 46.21 -10.13 -3.40
CA ARG A 43 47.56 -10.73 -3.41
C ARG A 43 47.56 -12.05 -2.65
N ALA A 44 47.52 -13.12 -3.43
CA ALA A 44 48.14 -14.38 -3.05
C ALA A 44 49.65 -14.26 -3.29
N THR A 45 50.47 -14.40 -2.25
CA THR A 45 51.79 -15.05 -2.31
C THR A 45 52.40 -15.25 -0.91
N ALA A 46 52.76 -16.51 -0.66
CA ALA A 46 53.91 -16.99 0.11
C ALA A 46 54.15 -16.48 1.55
N THR A 47 53.88 -17.35 2.52
CA THR A 47 54.51 -17.36 3.84
C THR A 47 55.87 -18.07 3.76
N ALA A 48 56.95 -17.36 4.08
CA ALA A 48 58.21 -17.93 4.52
C ALA A 48 58.80 -17.03 5.63
N ASP A 49 59.04 -17.68 6.77
CA ASP A 49 59.93 -17.44 7.90
C ASP A 49 60.61 -16.09 8.21
N SER A 50 60.66 -15.87 9.53
CA SER A 50 61.78 -15.39 10.36
C SER A 50 61.85 -13.91 10.80
N SER A 51 61.80 -13.77 12.14
CA SER A 51 62.59 -12.92 13.05
C SER A 51 62.94 -11.48 12.67
N GLY A 52 62.64 -10.53 13.57
CA GLY A 52 63.34 -9.26 13.60
C GLY A 52 62.70 -8.17 14.45
N SER A 53 63.23 -7.99 15.66
CA SER A 53 63.04 -6.85 16.56
C SER A 53 63.40 -5.50 15.90
N THR A 54 62.63 -4.44 16.17
CA THR A 54 63.07 -3.13 16.74
C THR A 54 62.06 -1.99 16.41
N ASP A 55 61.52 -1.38 17.46
CA ASP A 55 61.10 0.05 17.52
C ASP A 55 62.36 0.95 17.42
N PRO A 56 62.31 2.28 17.11
CA PRO A 56 61.25 3.22 17.50
C PRO A 56 60.92 4.40 16.53
N ALA A 57 59.81 5.08 16.84
CA ALA A 57 59.50 6.52 16.71
C ALA A 57 59.91 7.30 15.43
N ASN A 58 58.94 7.99 14.78
CA ASN A 58 58.63 9.41 15.03
C ASN A 58 57.64 10.01 14.00
N HIS A 59 56.93 11.05 14.45
CA HIS A 59 56.32 12.16 13.70
C HIS A 59 54.99 12.02 12.93
N ALA A 60 53.99 12.67 13.54
CA ALA A 60 53.13 13.71 12.97
C ALA A 60 52.22 13.38 11.77
N ALA A 61 50.92 13.29 12.04
CA ALA A 61 49.90 13.86 11.16
C ALA A 61 48.61 14.11 11.96
N GLU A 62 48.39 15.38 12.23
CA GLU A 62 47.09 15.95 12.53
C GLU A 62 46.18 15.82 11.28
N ALA A 63 44.86 15.86 11.51
CA ALA A 63 43.78 15.83 10.52
C ALA A 63 43.44 14.46 9.90
N ASN A 64 42.40 13.80 10.45
CA ASN A 64 41.10 13.79 9.79
C ASN A 64 40.02 13.23 10.76
N ARG A 65 39.54 14.05 11.70
CA ARG A 65 38.24 13.78 12.31
C ARG A 65 37.19 14.18 11.28
N VAL A 66 36.81 13.24 10.43
CA VAL A 66 35.52 13.31 9.73
C VAL A 66 34.47 13.36 10.83
N ALA A 67 34.00 14.57 11.12
CA ALA A 67 32.83 14.78 11.94
C ALA A 67 31.71 13.98 11.28
N ALA A 68 31.26 12.91 11.95
CA ALA A 68 30.04 12.23 11.58
C ALA A 68 28.93 13.28 11.59
N THR A 69 28.44 13.66 10.40
CA THR A 69 27.28 14.54 10.29
C THR A 69 26.10 13.87 11.01
N PRO A 70 25.22 14.63 11.67
CA PRO A 70 24.05 14.09 12.37
C PRO A 70 22.95 13.54 11.43
N GLU A 71 23.28 13.26 10.16
CA GLU A 71 22.34 13.04 9.05
C GLU A 71 21.67 11.65 8.99
N ASN A 72 21.96 10.75 9.94
CA ASN A 72 21.48 9.35 9.93
C ASN A 72 20.54 9.00 11.09
N GLY A 73 19.95 10.00 11.75
CA GLY A 73 18.91 9.76 12.76
C GLY A 73 17.64 9.12 12.16
N PRO A 74 16.87 8.34 12.95
CA PRO A 74 15.63 7.74 12.48
C PRO A 74 14.60 8.82 12.10
N ILE A 75 14.07 8.75 10.89
CA ILE A 75 13.06 9.71 10.41
C ILE A 75 11.72 9.43 11.13
N PRO A 76 11.14 10.39 11.85
CA PRO A 76 9.85 10.21 12.51
C PRO A 76 8.74 9.90 11.50
N VAL A 77 7.94 8.86 11.80
CA VAL A 77 6.79 8.45 10.99
C VAL A 77 5.49 8.72 11.74
N ARG A 78 4.60 9.51 11.13
CA ARG A 78 3.22 9.71 11.61
C ARG A 78 2.24 8.95 10.71
N ALA A 79 1.20 8.37 11.29
CA ALA A 79 0.13 7.70 10.57
C ALA A 79 -1.20 8.46 10.70
N LEU A 80 -1.81 8.78 9.56
CA LEU A 80 -3.16 9.33 9.44
C LEU A 80 -4.08 8.24 8.86
N ASP A 81 -4.87 7.64 9.75
CA ASP A 81 -5.88 6.64 9.38
C ASP A 81 -7.20 7.32 8.99
N LEU A 82 -7.52 7.28 7.71
CA LEU A 82 -8.69 7.94 7.12
C LEU A 82 -9.85 6.95 6.91
N THR A 83 -9.78 5.77 7.55
CA THR A 83 -10.73 4.67 7.31
C THR A 83 -12.09 4.89 7.97
N HIS A 84 -12.21 5.69 9.02
CA HIS A 84 -13.48 5.91 9.73
C HIS A 84 -13.93 7.37 9.75
N ALA A 85 -12.99 8.30 9.95
CA ALA A 85 -13.26 9.73 9.96
C ALA A 85 -12.34 10.47 8.98
N ALA A 86 -12.83 11.61 8.48
CA ALA A 86 -11.94 12.58 7.86
C ALA A 86 -11.05 13.19 8.95
N PRO A 87 -9.76 13.43 8.67
CA PRO A 87 -8.90 14.10 9.62
C PRO A 87 -9.31 15.58 9.70
N ARG A 88 -8.81 16.29 10.73
CA ARG A 88 -8.84 17.75 10.68
C ARG A 88 -8.06 18.21 9.43
N PRO A 89 -8.50 19.26 8.73
CA PRO A 89 -7.69 19.85 7.67
C PRO A 89 -6.28 20.13 8.15
N GLU A 90 -5.30 19.74 7.36
CA GLU A 90 -3.88 19.86 7.70
C GLU A 90 -3.07 20.06 6.42
N THR A 91 -2.07 20.92 6.51
CA THR A 91 -1.08 21.10 5.45
C THR A 91 0.22 20.42 5.87
N LEU A 92 0.76 19.58 5.00
CA LEU A 92 2.07 18.95 5.17
C LEU A 92 3.13 19.83 4.52
N SER A 93 4.25 20.06 5.21
CA SER A 93 5.38 20.86 4.73
C SER A 93 6.20 20.12 3.66
N ALA A 94 7.06 20.85 2.95
CA ALA A 94 7.87 20.31 1.85
C ALA A 94 8.99 19.34 2.30
N ASP A 95 9.38 19.38 3.57
CA ASP A 95 10.35 18.46 4.22
C ASP A 95 9.75 17.07 4.56
N THR A 96 8.44 16.90 4.35
CA THR A 96 7.70 15.68 4.65
C THR A 96 7.55 14.82 3.40
N VAL A 97 7.75 13.50 3.51
CA VAL A 97 7.27 12.58 2.48
C VAL A 97 5.90 12.03 2.87
N ALA A 98 4.90 12.34 2.04
CA ALA A 98 3.55 11.83 2.19
C ALA A 98 3.39 10.49 1.45
N VAL A 99 2.97 9.43 2.15
CA VAL A 99 2.72 8.10 1.56
C VAL A 99 1.22 7.85 1.55
N PHE A 100 0.59 8.04 0.40
CA PHE A 100 -0.85 7.83 0.20
C PHE A 100 -1.15 6.39 -0.22
N ALA A 101 -2.02 5.69 0.51
CA ALA A 101 -2.45 4.34 0.14
C ALA A 101 -3.96 4.15 0.22
N ALA A 102 -4.55 3.59 -0.83
CA ALA A 102 -5.97 3.26 -0.86
C ALA A 102 -6.23 1.96 -1.64
N PRO A 103 -7.31 1.22 -1.31
CA PRO A 103 -7.69 0.02 -2.04
C PRO A 103 -8.25 0.41 -3.41
N VAL A 104 -8.30 -0.55 -4.32
CA VAL A 104 -8.94 -0.39 -5.63
C VAL A 104 -10.28 -1.13 -5.65
N TYR A 105 -11.38 -0.39 -5.85
CA TYR A 105 -12.71 -0.95 -6.05
C TYR A 105 -13.22 -0.61 -7.44
N GLY A 106 -13.55 -1.63 -8.23
CA GLY A 106 -14.02 -1.43 -9.61
C GLY A 106 -13.01 -0.76 -10.56
N GLY A 107 -11.71 -0.80 -10.23
CA GLY A 107 -10.66 -0.14 -11.03
C GLY A 107 -10.41 1.33 -10.69
N ARG A 108 -10.97 1.80 -9.58
CA ARG A 108 -10.91 3.21 -9.13
C ARG A 108 -10.57 3.29 -7.64
N ILE A 109 -10.12 4.46 -7.22
CA ILE A 109 -10.02 4.78 -5.79
C ILE A 109 -11.45 5.01 -5.26
N PRO A 110 -11.82 4.43 -4.11
CA PRO A 110 -13.15 4.66 -3.53
C PRO A 110 -13.38 6.14 -3.29
N ARG A 111 -14.52 6.66 -3.72
CA ARG A 111 -14.90 8.08 -3.52
C ARG A 111 -14.80 8.49 -2.05
N THR A 112 -15.24 7.64 -1.12
CA THR A 112 -15.10 7.86 0.32
C THR A 112 -13.65 8.05 0.78
N ALA A 113 -12.68 7.39 0.14
CA ALA A 113 -11.27 7.59 0.46
C ALA A 113 -10.82 8.98 0.03
N LEU A 114 -11.18 9.40 -1.19
CA LEU A 114 -10.88 10.73 -1.73
C LEU A 114 -11.53 11.83 -0.88
N GLU A 115 -12.81 11.70 -0.54
CA GLU A 115 -13.54 12.64 0.31
C GLU A 115 -12.87 12.85 1.69
N ARG A 116 -12.23 11.80 2.23
CA ARG A 116 -11.54 11.89 3.53
C ARG A 116 -10.10 12.37 3.43
N MET A 117 -9.50 12.27 2.25
CA MET A 117 -8.21 12.89 1.94
C MET A 117 -8.39 14.37 1.54
N GLU A 118 -9.62 14.83 1.34
CA GLU A 118 -9.94 16.16 0.82
C GLU A 118 -9.37 17.29 1.67
N GLY A 119 -9.34 17.16 2.99
CA GLY A 119 -8.82 18.22 3.88
C GLY A 119 -7.29 18.31 3.95
N ILE A 120 -6.57 17.35 3.37
CA ILE A 120 -5.11 17.30 3.44
C ILE A 120 -4.52 18.06 2.26
N ARG A 121 -3.56 18.95 2.55
CA ARG A 121 -2.86 19.78 1.57
C ARG A 121 -1.34 19.57 1.68
N GLY A 122 -0.63 19.84 0.58
CA GLY A 122 0.83 19.90 0.53
C GLY A 122 1.28 21.25 -0.01
N GLU A 123 2.54 21.60 0.23
CA GLU A 123 3.17 22.85 -0.22
C GLU A 123 4.37 22.54 -1.10
N GLY A 124 4.15 21.81 -2.20
CA GLY A 124 5.22 21.18 -2.97
C GLY A 124 5.74 19.89 -2.32
N THR A 125 4.95 19.31 -1.41
CA THR A 125 5.32 18.14 -0.61
C THR A 125 5.46 16.87 -1.46
N PRO A 126 6.59 16.15 -1.40
CA PRO A 126 6.76 14.88 -2.10
C PRO A 126 5.70 13.84 -1.68
N ALA A 127 5.11 13.18 -2.66
CA ALA A 127 4.10 12.14 -2.45
C ALA A 127 4.45 10.82 -3.14
N VAL A 128 4.30 9.73 -2.40
CA VAL A 128 4.27 8.36 -2.92
C VAL A 128 2.81 7.93 -2.98
N VAL A 129 2.33 7.53 -4.15
CA VAL A 129 0.94 7.08 -4.32
C VAL A 129 0.86 5.56 -4.50
N ILE A 130 0.00 4.91 -3.72
CA ILE A 130 -0.10 3.46 -3.64
C ILE A 130 -1.56 3.01 -3.86
N ALA A 131 -1.77 2.23 -4.92
CA ALA A 131 -3.02 1.54 -5.18
C ALA A 131 -2.91 0.07 -4.73
N VAL A 132 -3.78 -0.37 -3.82
CA VAL A 132 -3.78 -1.77 -3.34
C VAL A 132 -4.95 -2.54 -3.95
N TYR A 133 -4.67 -3.57 -4.74
CA TYR A 133 -5.68 -4.25 -5.55
C TYR A 133 -5.75 -5.75 -5.29
N GLY A 134 -6.96 -6.31 -5.43
CA GLY A 134 -7.27 -7.72 -5.16
C GLY A 134 -6.84 -8.70 -6.27
N ASN A 135 -5.65 -8.52 -6.86
CA ASN A 135 -5.06 -9.41 -7.88
C ASN A 135 -5.74 -9.46 -9.28
N ARG A 136 -6.90 -8.82 -9.48
CA ARG A 136 -7.48 -8.65 -10.83
C ARG A 136 -6.70 -7.61 -11.64
N ALA A 137 -6.92 -6.33 -11.32
CA ALA A 137 -6.32 -5.18 -11.99
C ALA A 137 -6.50 -3.94 -11.12
N PHE A 138 -5.57 -2.99 -11.19
CA PHE A 138 -5.70 -1.66 -10.59
C PHE A 138 -6.24 -0.61 -11.56
N GLU A 139 -6.30 -0.91 -12.86
CA GLU A 139 -6.82 -0.04 -13.92
C GLU A 139 -6.24 1.38 -13.84
N LYS A 140 -7.06 2.41 -13.62
CA LYS A 140 -6.65 3.82 -13.56
C LYS A 140 -6.40 4.32 -12.13
N ALA A 141 -6.56 3.47 -11.12
CA ALA A 141 -6.63 3.92 -9.73
C ALA A 141 -5.36 4.64 -9.24
N ALA A 142 -4.16 4.19 -9.66
CA ALA A 142 -2.91 4.86 -9.28
C ALA A 142 -2.79 6.26 -9.92
N ALA A 143 -3.15 6.39 -11.19
CA ALA A 143 -3.17 7.69 -11.89
C ALA A 143 -4.21 8.63 -11.28
N GLU A 144 -5.42 8.14 -11.01
CA GLU A 144 -6.48 8.88 -10.33
C GLU A 144 -6.02 9.42 -8.95
N LEU A 145 -5.34 8.59 -8.16
CA LEU A 145 -4.79 9.02 -6.88
C LEU A 145 -3.68 10.08 -7.04
N ALA A 146 -2.80 9.91 -8.04
CA ALA A 146 -1.74 10.87 -8.34
C ALA A 146 -2.29 12.24 -8.74
N ASP A 147 -3.29 12.28 -9.61
CA ASP A 147 -3.95 13.52 -10.04
C ASP A 147 -4.69 14.18 -8.89
N PHE A 148 -5.36 13.38 -8.06
CA PHE A 148 -6.02 13.86 -6.85
C PHE A 148 -5.04 14.53 -5.88
N VAL A 149 -3.93 13.88 -5.52
CA VAL A 149 -2.98 14.49 -4.57
C VAL A 149 -2.22 15.67 -5.20
N ARG A 150 -1.93 15.62 -6.51
CA ARG A 150 -1.31 16.74 -7.25
C ARG A 150 -2.16 18.00 -7.19
N ALA A 151 -3.47 17.88 -7.39
CA ALA A 151 -4.41 19.00 -7.27
C ALA A 151 -4.48 19.60 -5.85
N ARG A 152 -3.81 18.99 -4.86
CA ARG A 152 -3.80 19.39 -3.45
C ARG A 152 -2.43 19.86 -2.98
N GLY A 153 -1.54 20.19 -3.92
CA GLY A 153 -0.22 20.76 -3.65
C GLY A 153 0.86 19.71 -3.33
N PHE A 154 0.59 18.43 -3.54
CA PHE A 154 1.60 17.38 -3.48
C PHE A 154 2.32 17.21 -4.82
N VAL A 155 3.54 16.70 -4.78
CA VAL A 155 4.34 16.34 -5.96
C VAL A 155 4.45 14.82 -6.00
N PRO A 156 3.70 14.09 -6.86
CA PRO A 156 3.80 12.64 -6.95
C PRO A 156 5.19 12.23 -7.46
N VAL A 157 6.10 11.81 -6.57
CA VAL A 157 7.48 11.44 -6.89
C VAL A 157 7.64 9.96 -7.17
N ALA A 158 6.67 9.13 -6.79
CA ALA A 158 6.68 7.70 -7.06
C ALA A 158 5.26 7.14 -7.01
N ALA A 159 5.02 6.07 -7.75
CA ALA A 159 3.73 5.38 -7.80
C ALA A 159 3.91 3.87 -7.70
N ALA A 160 2.99 3.19 -7.04
CA ALA A 160 3.01 1.73 -6.97
C ALA A 160 1.62 1.12 -6.92
N ALA A 161 1.54 -0.14 -7.38
CA ALA A 161 0.38 -0.98 -7.24
C ALA A 161 0.77 -2.27 -6.51
N PHE A 162 0.20 -2.47 -5.32
CA PHE A 162 0.49 -3.63 -4.48
C PHE A 162 -0.66 -4.62 -4.43
N VAL A 163 -0.23 -5.88 -4.30
CA VAL A 163 -0.97 -7.08 -3.96
C VAL A 163 -1.75 -7.12 -2.65
N GLY A 164 -3.07 -6.98 -2.63
CA GLY A 164 -3.87 -7.25 -1.43
C GLY A 164 -4.77 -8.47 -1.58
N GLU A 165 -5.12 -9.10 -0.45
CA GLU A 165 -6.26 -10.01 -0.42
C GLU A 165 -7.52 -9.26 -0.88
N HIS A 166 -8.25 -9.86 -1.83
CA HIS A 166 -9.47 -9.24 -2.33
C HIS A 166 -10.55 -9.25 -1.25
N SER A 167 -11.36 -8.18 -1.18
CA SER A 167 -12.52 -8.10 -0.27
C SER A 167 -13.53 -9.26 -0.40
N TYR A 168 -13.52 -10.02 -1.51
CA TYR A 168 -14.46 -11.12 -1.76
C TYR A 168 -13.79 -12.49 -1.56
N SER A 169 -12.50 -12.50 -1.20
CA SER A 169 -11.77 -13.72 -0.91
C SER A 169 -12.42 -14.42 0.28
N THR A 170 -12.64 -15.71 0.14
CA THR A 170 -13.09 -16.61 1.22
C THR A 170 -12.30 -17.91 1.11
N GLU A 171 -12.39 -18.79 2.10
CA GLU A 171 -11.78 -20.12 2.01
C GLU A 171 -12.29 -20.90 0.77
N ARG A 172 -13.58 -20.78 0.45
CA ARG A 172 -14.20 -21.43 -0.71
C ARG A 172 -13.81 -20.82 -2.05
N THR A 173 -13.50 -19.53 -2.07
CA THR A 173 -13.16 -18.78 -3.30
C THR A 173 -11.98 -17.84 -3.01
N PRO A 174 -10.77 -18.40 -2.83
CA PRO A 174 -9.62 -17.62 -2.45
C PRO A 174 -9.19 -16.71 -3.61
N ILE A 175 -8.89 -15.44 -3.30
CA ILE A 175 -8.41 -14.44 -4.26
C ILE A 175 -7.29 -13.65 -3.59
N ALA A 176 -6.04 -13.98 -3.94
CA ALA A 176 -4.84 -13.49 -3.25
C ALA A 176 -4.94 -13.59 -1.72
N ALA A 177 -5.48 -14.71 -1.24
CA ALA A 177 -5.65 -14.97 0.18
C ALA A 177 -4.31 -14.86 0.93
N GLY A 178 -4.34 -14.25 2.12
CA GLY A 178 -3.16 -14.05 2.96
C GLY A 178 -2.27 -12.86 2.54
N ARG A 179 -2.61 -12.13 1.48
CA ARG A 179 -1.77 -11.01 1.00
C ARG A 179 -2.19 -9.65 1.60
N PRO A 180 -1.25 -8.75 1.95
CA PRO A 180 0.19 -8.84 1.68
C PRO A 180 0.89 -9.81 2.65
N ASP A 181 1.72 -10.66 2.08
CA ASP A 181 2.57 -11.62 2.76
C ASP A 181 3.98 -11.03 2.98
N GLY A 182 4.91 -11.81 3.55
CA GLY A 182 6.29 -11.36 3.80
C GLY A 182 7.03 -10.89 2.55
N GLN A 183 6.84 -11.55 1.40
CA GLN A 183 7.47 -11.15 0.14
C GLN A 183 6.97 -9.79 -0.34
N ASP A 184 5.71 -9.49 -0.07
CA ASP A 184 5.10 -8.22 -0.48
C ASP A 184 5.53 -7.05 0.38
N LEU A 185 5.63 -7.30 1.68
CA LEU A 185 6.12 -6.31 2.63
C LEU A 185 7.60 -6.01 2.35
N ALA A 186 8.40 -7.04 2.05
CA ALA A 186 9.79 -6.86 1.62
C ALA A 186 9.89 -6.04 0.32
N ALA A 187 9.03 -6.30 -0.67
CA ALA A 187 8.98 -5.52 -1.91
C ALA A 187 8.53 -4.06 -1.67
N ALA A 188 7.59 -3.83 -0.75
CA ALA A 188 7.15 -2.49 -0.34
C ALA A 188 8.27 -1.72 0.38
N GLU A 189 9.01 -2.36 1.27
CA GLU A 189 10.19 -1.77 1.92
C GLU A 189 11.31 -1.47 0.92
N ALA A 190 11.57 -2.37 -0.03
CA ALA A 190 12.55 -2.15 -1.08
C ALA A 190 12.17 -0.95 -1.98
N PHE A 191 10.89 -0.83 -2.30
CA PHE A 191 10.37 0.35 -3.01
C PHE A 191 10.56 1.63 -2.20
N GLY A 192 10.24 1.62 -0.90
CA GLY A 192 10.48 2.76 -0.01
C GLY A 192 11.95 3.19 0.03
N ARG A 193 12.89 2.24 0.11
CA ARG A 193 14.34 2.54 0.02
C ARG A 193 14.72 3.17 -1.31
N ALA A 194 14.10 2.72 -2.40
CA ALA A 194 14.35 3.28 -3.72
C ALA A 194 13.80 4.72 -3.86
N VAL A 195 12.63 5.01 -3.26
CA VAL A 195 12.11 6.39 -3.15
C VAL A 195 13.06 7.28 -2.36
N ARG A 196 13.56 6.82 -1.20
CA ARG A 196 14.54 7.58 -0.39
C ARG A 196 15.80 7.91 -1.19
N ARG A 197 16.35 6.95 -1.94
CA ARG A 197 17.50 7.18 -2.84
C ARG A 197 17.18 8.18 -3.94
N LYS A 198 16.02 8.08 -4.60
CA LYS A 198 15.58 9.04 -5.62
C LYS A 198 15.51 10.46 -5.04
N LEU A 199 14.86 10.64 -3.89
CA LEU A 199 14.72 11.94 -3.24
C LEU A 199 16.08 12.55 -2.86
N ALA A 200 17.00 11.73 -2.35
CA ALA A 200 18.33 12.19 -2.00
C ALA A 200 19.14 12.63 -3.23
N GLY A 201 19.18 11.81 -4.29
CA GLY A 201 20.03 12.07 -5.46
C GLY A 201 19.44 12.97 -6.54
N GLN A 202 18.11 12.94 -6.73
CA GLN A 202 17.43 13.66 -7.82
C GLN A 202 16.44 14.72 -7.31
N GLY A 203 16.16 14.76 -6.01
CA GLY A 203 15.11 15.60 -5.46
C GLY A 203 13.69 15.11 -5.81
N PRO A 204 12.67 15.94 -5.59
CA PRO A 204 11.27 15.54 -5.74
C PRO A 204 10.76 15.63 -7.18
N LEU A 205 11.47 15.00 -8.12
CA LEU A 205 11.04 14.98 -9.52
C LEU A 205 9.73 14.20 -9.69
N PRO A 206 8.69 14.78 -10.30
CA PRO A 206 7.40 14.11 -10.43
C PRO A 206 7.45 12.94 -11.41
N VAL A 207 6.58 11.95 -11.20
CA VAL A 207 6.33 10.84 -12.11
C VAL A 207 4.94 10.93 -12.73
N ASP A 208 4.82 10.37 -13.94
CA ASP A 208 3.53 10.11 -14.55
C ASP A 208 3.03 8.72 -14.14
N ALA A 209 2.17 8.69 -13.12
CA ALA A 209 1.57 7.46 -12.61
C ALA A 209 0.71 6.71 -13.66
N ALA A 210 0.29 7.35 -14.76
CA ALA A 210 -0.40 6.68 -15.85
C ALA A 210 0.51 5.68 -16.60
N ARG A 211 1.83 5.79 -16.46
CA ARG A 211 2.81 4.85 -17.03
C ARG A 211 2.92 3.53 -16.26
N LEU A 212 2.26 3.40 -15.10
CA LEU A 212 2.26 2.18 -14.31
C LEU A 212 1.50 1.05 -15.02
N LYS A 213 2.23 0.07 -15.57
CA LYS A 213 1.63 -1.01 -16.38
C LYS A 213 1.13 -2.16 -15.51
N ALA A 214 -0.13 -2.53 -15.64
CA ALA A 214 -0.67 -3.68 -14.94
C ALA A 214 0.01 -4.99 -15.38
N PRO A 215 0.27 -5.95 -14.47
CA PRO A 215 0.80 -7.25 -14.88
C PRO A 215 -0.19 -7.97 -15.79
N GLY A 216 0.35 -8.50 -16.89
CA GLY A 216 -0.42 -9.20 -17.91
C GLY A 216 -1.26 -10.35 -17.32
N THR A 217 -2.49 -10.49 -17.82
CA THR A 217 -3.34 -11.64 -17.53
C THR A 217 -3.40 -12.51 -18.78
N PRO A 218 -3.26 -13.85 -18.67
CA PRO A 218 -3.42 -14.72 -19.82
C PRO A 218 -4.77 -14.51 -20.52
N LEU A 219 -4.77 -14.61 -21.86
CA LEU A 219 -5.93 -14.25 -22.68
C LEU A 219 -7.18 -15.08 -22.35
N VAL A 220 -7.03 -16.39 -22.16
CA VAL A 220 -8.16 -17.31 -21.93
C VAL A 220 -8.93 -16.98 -20.63
N PRO A 221 -8.31 -16.89 -19.44
CA PRO A 221 -8.98 -16.42 -18.22
C PRO A 221 -9.61 -15.04 -18.35
N LEU A 222 -8.93 -14.12 -19.05
CA LEU A 222 -9.44 -12.76 -19.26
C LEU A 222 -10.74 -12.78 -20.09
N LEU A 223 -10.76 -13.48 -21.22
CA LEU A 223 -11.95 -13.62 -22.07
C LEU A 223 -13.11 -14.31 -21.34
N ARG A 224 -12.81 -15.34 -20.52
CA ARG A 224 -13.81 -15.99 -19.66
C ARG A 224 -14.43 -15.01 -18.67
N PHE A 225 -13.61 -14.18 -18.03
CA PHE A 225 -14.09 -13.16 -17.10
C PHE A 225 -14.90 -12.06 -17.82
N ILE A 226 -14.47 -11.60 -19.00
CA ILE A 226 -15.23 -10.65 -19.81
C ILE A 226 -16.60 -11.22 -20.16
N ARG A 227 -16.68 -12.47 -20.64
CA ARG A 227 -17.95 -13.15 -20.92
C ARG A 227 -18.85 -13.23 -19.69
N PHE A 228 -18.29 -13.54 -18.52
CA PHE A 228 -19.02 -13.52 -17.25
C PHE A 228 -19.59 -12.14 -16.94
N VAL A 229 -18.78 -11.07 -17.04
CA VAL A 229 -19.23 -9.69 -16.77
C VAL A 229 -20.33 -9.26 -17.73
N LEU A 230 -20.20 -9.58 -19.03
CA LEU A 230 -21.23 -9.26 -20.02
C LEU A 230 -22.54 -9.99 -19.72
N ALA A 231 -22.49 -11.28 -19.39
CA ALA A 231 -23.68 -12.05 -19.00
C ALA A 231 -24.31 -11.51 -17.70
N TYR A 232 -23.48 -11.17 -16.70
CA TYR A 232 -23.94 -10.56 -15.45
C TYR A 232 -24.64 -9.22 -15.70
N ARG A 233 -24.05 -8.32 -16.50
CA ARG A 233 -24.64 -7.02 -16.85
C ARG A 233 -25.98 -7.18 -17.58
N ARG A 234 -26.07 -8.12 -18.53
CA ARG A 234 -27.33 -8.43 -19.24
C ARG A 234 -28.43 -8.89 -18.27
N ARG A 235 -28.09 -9.76 -17.30
CA ARG A 235 -29.03 -10.19 -16.25
C ARG A 235 -29.45 -9.03 -15.35
N GLN A 236 -28.51 -8.22 -14.89
CA GLN A 236 -28.80 -7.05 -14.04
C GLN A 236 -29.69 -6.01 -14.74
N LYS A 237 -29.57 -5.84 -16.07
CA LYS A 237 -30.46 -4.97 -16.84
C LYS A 237 -31.92 -5.48 -16.86
N LYS A 238 -32.12 -6.81 -16.86
CA LYS A 238 -33.45 -7.43 -16.87
C LYS A 238 -34.03 -7.59 -15.45
N HIS A 239 -33.18 -7.95 -14.49
CA HIS A 239 -33.54 -8.22 -13.10
C HIS A 239 -32.46 -7.58 -12.21
N PRO A 240 -32.62 -6.29 -11.85
CA PRO A 240 -31.66 -5.61 -11.00
C PRO A 240 -31.68 -6.20 -9.59
N VAL A 241 -30.50 -6.58 -9.09
CA VAL A 241 -30.35 -7.13 -7.74
C VAL A 241 -29.20 -6.43 -7.05
N VAL A 242 -29.49 -5.82 -5.90
CA VAL A 242 -28.48 -5.21 -5.05
C VAL A 242 -27.93 -6.28 -4.09
N LEU A 243 -26.70 -6.71 -4.34
CA LEU A 243 -26.01 -7.66 -3.49
C LEU A 243 -25.20 -6.92 -2.43
N LEU A 244 -25.50 -7.19 -1.16
CA LEU A 244 -24.84 -6.59 0.00
C LEU A 244 -24.38 -7.68 0.97
N PRO A 245 -23.34 -7.42 1.77
CA PRO A 245 -23.06 -8.26 2.91
C PRO A 245 -24.26 -8.25 3.88
N ALA A 246 -24.61 -9.41 4.43
CA ALA A 246 -25.75 -9.59 5.34
C ALA A 246 -25.34 -10.37 6.58
N GLY A 247 -26.10 -10.23 7.67
CA GLY A 247 -25.89 -11.00 8.90
C GLY A 247 -26.86 -12.16 9.00
N SER A 248 -26.43 -13.27 9.61
CA SER A 248 -27.28 -14.41 9.91
C SER A 248 -27.77 -14.32 11.36
N ALA A 249 -29.09 -14.44 11.54
CA ALA A 249 -29.75 -14.29 12.84
C ALA A 249 -29.36 -15.43 13.81
N ASP A 250 -29.12 -16.63 13.27
CA ASP A 250 -28.74 -17.83 14.00
C ASP A 250 -27.30 -17.78 14.55
N ARG A 251 -26.40 -16.97 13.95
CA ARG A 251 -24.98 -16.89 14.36
C ARG A 251 -24.63 -15.56 15.02
N CYS A 252 -25.41 -14.52 14.82
CA CYS A 252 -25.09 -13.19 15.31
C CYS A 252 -25.21 -13.12 16.84
N THR A 253 -24.12 -12.72 17.50
CA THR A 253 -24.10 -12.48 18.96
C THR A 253 -24.37 -11.02 19.33
N HIS A 254 -24.73 -10.17 18.35
CA HIS A 254 -24.91 -8.72 18.53
C HIS A 254 -23.73 -7.99 19.19
N CYS A 255 -22.51 -8.49 19.00
CA CYS A 255 -21.29 -7.88 19.55
C CYS A 255 -20.95 -6.48 18.96
N GLY A 256 -21.64 -6.04 17.91
CA GLY A 256 -21.46 -4.71 17.30
C GLY A 256 -20.15 -4.51 16.53
N ARG A 257 -19.26 -5.52 16.44
CA ARG A 257 -17.95 -5.35 15.77
C ARG A 257 -18.08 -4.97 14.29
N CYS A 258 -19.05 -5.53 13.58
CA CYS A 258 -19.31 -5.20 12.17
C CYS A 258 -19.71 -3.73 11.96
N ALA A 259 -20.48 -3.16 12.89
CA ALA A 259 -20.83 -1.74 12.89
C ALA A 259 -19.59 -0.88 13.17
N ALA A 260 -18.79 -1.23 14.19
CA ALA A 260 -17.59 -0.50 14.56
C ALA A 260 -16.53 -0.45 13.43
N VAL A 261 -16.34 -1.55 12.71
CA VAL A 261 -15.36 -1.61 11.59
C VAL A 261 -15.92 -1.09 10.26
N CYS A 262 -17.20 -0.73 10.18
CA CYS A 262 -17.76 -0.24 8.94
C CYS A 262 -17.25 1.18 8.65
N PRO A 263 -16.51 1.42 7.55
CA PRO A 263 -15.97 2.73 7.28
C PRO A 263 -17.09 3.75 7.01
N THR A 264 -18.22 3.35 6.44
CA THR A 264 -19.29 4.27 6.00
C THR A 264 -20.53 4.27 6.90
N GLY A 265 -20.47 3.60 8.06
CA GLY A 265 -21.63 3.52 8.95
C GLY A 265 -22.87 2.88 8.29
N ALA A 266 -22.64 1.90 7.39
CA ALA A 266 -23.69 1.20 6.67
C ALA A 266 -24.37 0.09 7.51
N ILE A 267 -23.93 -0.12 8.74
CA ILE A 267 -24.48 -1.09 9.69
C ILE A 267 -24.68 -0.34 11.01
N ALA A 268 -25.91 -0.31 11.50
CA ALA A 268 -26.21 0.33 12.78
C ALA A 268 -25.95 -0.65 13.94
N ARG A 269 -25.47 -0.12 15.07
CA ARG A 269 -25.34 -0.91 16.30
C ARG A 269 -26.74 -1.31 16.79
N GLY A 270 -26.94 -2.58 17.11
CA GLY A 270 -28.25 -3.15 17.42
C GLY A 270 -29.06 -3.62 16.19
N ASP A 271 -28.61 -3.33 14.97
CA ASP A 271 -29.20 -3.84 13.71
C ASP A 271 -28.12 -4.47 12.81
N GLU A 272 -27.28 -5.33 13.41
CA GLU A 272 -26.12 -5.95 12.75
C GLU A 272 -26.48 -6.88 11.57
N LEU A 273 -27.74 -7.32 11.50
CA LEU A 273 -28.24 -8.22 10.47
C LEU A 273 -28.43 -7.49 9.14
N ARG A 274 -28.76 -6.19 9.17
CA ARG A 274 -29.07 -5.39 7.99
C ARG A 274 -27.87 -4.57 7.52
N THR A 275 -27.93 -4.15 6.26
CA THR A 275 -26.90 -3.30 5.67
C THR A 275 -27.55 -2.28 4.77
N ASP A 276 -27.26 -1.02 5.04
CA ASP A 276 -27.74 0.11 4.27
C ASP A 276 -27.09 0.10 2.87
N ALA A 277 -27.93 -0.10 1.85
CA ALA A 277 -27.53 -0.15 0.46
C ALA A 277 -26.93 1.17 -0.04
N ALA A 278 -27.40 2.32 0.47
CA ALA A 278 -26.96 3.64 0.05
C ALA A 278 -25.55 3.97 0.57
N ARG A 279 -25.18 3.41 1.72
CA ARG A 279 -23.88 3.66 2.38
C ARG A 279 -22.83 2.59 2.11
N CYS A 280 -23.24 1.36 1.81
CA CYS A 280 -22.32 0.24 1.71
C CYS A 280 -21.44 0.29 0.44
N ILE A 281 -20.13 0.43 0.65
CA ILE A 281 -19.13 0.41 -0.42
C ILE A 281 -18.61 -1.01 -0.75
N ARG A 282 -19.22 -2.06 -0.17
CA ARG A 282 -18.85 -3.47 -0.38
C ARG A 282 -17.35 -3.77 -0.14
N CYS A 283 -16.76 -3.10 0.85
CA CYS A 283 -15.36 -3.30 1.26
C CYS A 283 -15.12 -4.60 2.03
N CYS A 284 -16.18 -5.20 2.55
CA CYS A 284 -16.20 -6.44 3.35
C CYS A 284 -15.44 -6.38 4.68
N ALA A 285 -15.15 -5.19 5.23
CA ALA A 285 -14.62 -5.05 6.59
C ALA A 285 -15.51 -5.77 7.62
N CYS A 286 -16.84 -5.65 7.48
CA CYS A 286 -17.81 -6.33 8.36
C CYS A 286 -17.77 -7.87 8.26
N VAL A 287 -17.49 -8.41 7.07
CA VAL A 287 -17.38 -9.86 6.84
C VAL A 287 -16.09 -10.38 7.45
N LYS A 288 -14.97 -9.71 7.13
CA LYS A 288 -13.63 -10.09 7.60
C LYS A 288 -13.43 -9.88 9.10
N GLY A 289 -14.11 -8.89 9.68
CA GLY A 289 -14.01 -8.54 11.09
C GLY A 289 -15.02 -9.25 11.99
N CYS A 290 -15.92 -10.09 11.47
CA CYS A 290 -16.92 -10.77 12.28
C CYS A 290 -16.27 -11.99 12.99
N PRO A 291 -16.17 -11.99 14.32
CA PRO A 291 -15.44 -13.03 15.06
C PRO A 291 -16.13 -14.40 14.99
N VAL A 292 -17.46 -14.41 14.85
CA VAL A 292 -18.28 -15.62 14.79
C VAL A 292 -18.70 -15.97 13.36
N GLY A 293 -18.22 -15.23 12.36
CA GLY A 293 -18.55 -15.44 10.95
C GLY A 293 -20.03 -15.26 10.58
N ALA A 294 -20.81 -14.57 11.40
CA ALA A 294 -22.24 -14.32 11.17
C ALA A 294 -22.50 -13.37 9.98
N ARG A 295 -21.49 -12.62 9.53
CA ARG A 295 -21.59 -11.71 8.38
C ARG A 295 -20.98 -12.37 7.14
N THR A 296 -21.76 -12.50 6.07
CA THR A 296 -21.32 -13.07 4.79
C THR A 296 -21.58 -12.11 3.63
N PHE A 297 -20.89 -12.31 2.50
CA PHE A 297 -21.22 -11.60 1.28
C PHE A 297 -21.22 -12.56 0.08
N GLU A 298 -22.41 -12.95 -0.33
CA GLU A 298 -22.59 -13.83 -1.48
C GLU A 298 -22.65 -13.01 -2.77
N THR A 299 -21.62 -13.18 -3.60
CA THR A 299 -21.53 -12.51 -4.89
C THR A 299 -21.00 -13.47 -5.95
N PRO A 300 -21.61 -13.51 -7.14
CA PRO A 300 -21.11 -14.35 -8.23
C PRO A 300 -19.71 -13.93 -8.69
N PHE A 301 -19.27 -12.71 -8.35
CA PHE A 301 -17.92 -12.24 -8.64
C PHE A 301 -16.85 -13.00 -7.87
N ALA A 302 -17.12 -13.51 -6.66
CA ALA A 302 -16.11 -14.22 -5.86
C ALA A 302 -15.58 -15.45 -6.61
N ALA A 303 -16.49 -16.33 -7.05
CA ALA A 303 -16.13 -17.50 -7.84
C ALA A 303 -15.50 -17.14 -9.19
N ALA A 304 -16.03 -16.13 -9.88
CA ALA A 304 -15.48 -15.69 -11.16
C ALA A 304 -14.07 -15.13 -11.04
N LEU A 305 -13.78 -14.35 -9.99
CA LEU A 305 -12.46 -13.78 -9.75
C LEU A 305 -11.47 -14.86 -9.33
N SER A 306 -11.85 -15.72 -8.37
CA SER A 306 -11.01 -16.80 -7.87
C SER A 306 -10.57 -17.74 -9.00
N ARG A 307 -11.50 -18.12 -9.88
CA ARG A 307 -11.21 -19.00 -11.03
C ARG A 307 -10.29 -18.37 -12.08
N ASN A 308 -10.46 -17.08 -12.39
CA ASN A 308 -9.80 -16.46 -13.54
C ASN A 308 -8.53 -15.65 -13.18
N PHE A 309 -8.34 -15.31 -11.91
CA PHE A 309 -7.21 -14.50 -11.44
C PHE A 309 -6.48 -15.16 -10.24
N ALA A 310 -6.36 -16.49 -10.26
CA ALA A 310 -5.64 -17.27 -9.23
C ALA A 310 -4.12 -17.07 -9.30
N ARG A 311 -3.56 -16.80 -10.49
CA ARG A 311 -2.11 -16.60 -10.66
C ARG A 311 -1.64 -15.42 -9.81
N ARG A 312 -0.64 -15.64 -8.96
CA ARG A 312 0.00 -14.60 -8.14
C ARG A 312 0.60 -13.52 -9.05
N LYS A 313 0.19 -12.26 -8.87
CA LYS A 313 0.81 -11.11 -9.54
C LYS A 313 1.88 -10.45 -8.68
N PRO A 314 2.99 -9.97 -9.28
CA PRO A 314 3.96 -9.15 -8.58
C PRO A 314 3.39 -7.74 -8.31
N PRO A 315 3.93 -7.01 -7.32
CA PRO A 315 3.72 -5.57 -7.25
C PRO A 315 4.33 -4.88 -8.47
N VAL A 316 3.84 -3.69 -8.80
CA VAL A 316 4.39 -2.83 -9.85
C VAL A 316 4.76 -1.50 -9.24
N THR A 317 5.93 -0.98 -9.57
CA THR A 317 6.46 0.27 -9.04
C THR A 317 6.92 1.18 -10.17
N LEU A 318 6.89 2.47 -9.91
CA LEU A 318 7.38 3.54 -10.78
C LEU A 318 8.09 4.58 -9.89
N LEU A 319 9.32 4.88 -10.27
CA LEU A 319 10.17 5.93 -9.71
C LEU A 319 10.44 6.96 -10.80
#